data_AF-A0A7C0Y3Q1-F1
#
_entry.id   AF-A0A7C0Y3Q1-F1
#
_cell.length_a   1.000
_cell.length_b   1.000
_cell.length_c   1.000
_cell.angle_alpha   90.00
_cell.angle_beta   90.00
_cell.angle_gamma   90.00
#
_symmetry.space_group_name_H-M   'P 1'
#
loop_
_entity.id
_entity.type
_entity.pdbx_description
1 polymer ?
#
loop_
_entity_poly.entity_id
_entity_poly.type
_entity_poly.pdbx_seq_one_letter_code
_entity_poly.pdbx_strand_id
1 'polypeptide(L)'
;MKNKIKRVILFCLLILSSAFTLFALDPVVVSFIDWTKTGSFFGETGYWSFYSLEAEVQNFMKTGIVHVIFQAIDPSGNVVGTGEIAGYLEYGQRKKIKGRVKIFGDPRISKWKLFKAYVE
;
A
#
# COMPACT_ATOMS: atom_id res chain seq x y z
N MET A 1 -34.01 20.39 37.79
CA MET A 1 -32.78 20.89 37.12
C MET A 1 -31.70 19.84 36.89
N LYS A 2 -31.42 18.92 37.84
CA LYS A 2 -30.38 17.88 37.69
C LYS A 2 -30.48 17.00 36.43
N ASN A 3 -31.69 16.68 35.95
CA ASN A 3 -31.87 15.83 34.76
C ASN A 3 -31.59 16.53 33.43
N LYS A 4 -31.72 17.87 33.35
CA LYS A 4 -31.40 18.62 32.11
C LYS A 4 -29.88 18.67 31.88
N ILE A 5 -29.10 18.91 32.93
CA ILE A 5 -27.63 18.98 32.87
C ILE A 5 -27.03 17.63 32.45
N LYS A 6 -27.53 16.51 33.00
CA LYS A 6 -27.10 15.16 32.60
C LYS A 6 -27.34 14.86 31.12
N ARG A 7 -28.46 15.32 30.57
CA ARG A 7 -28.80 15.11 29.14
C ARG A 7 -27.92 15.95 28.22
N VAL A 8 -27.59 17.19 28.59
CA VAL A 8 -26.67 18.04 27.82
C VAL A 8 -25.26 17.44 27.80
N ILE A 9 -24.77 16.97 28.95
CA ILE A 9 -23.44 16.33 29.03
C ILE A 9 -23.40 15.05 28.19
N LEU A 10 -24.45 14.22 28.22
CA LEU A 10 -24.53 13.01 27.40
C LEU A 10 -24.57 13.34 25.89
N PHE A 11 -25.29 14.41 25.51
CA PHE A 11 -25.37 14.87 24.13
C PHE A 11 -24.03 15.44 23.64
N CYS A 12 -23.31 16.18 24.49
CA CYS A 12 -21.95 16.65 24.20
C CYS A 12 -20.95 15.49 24.08
N LEU A 13 -21.04 14.46 24.94
CA LEU A 13 -20.20 13.26 24.85
C LEU A 13 -20.47 12.44 23.57
N LEU A 14 -21.72 12.37 23.11
CA LEU A 14 -22.10 11.74 21.83
C LEU A 14 -21.63 12.53 20.61
N ILE A 15 -21.60 13.86 20.69
CA ILE A 15 -21.04 14.72 19.63
C ILE A 15 -19.51 14.65 19.61
N LEU A 16 -18.86 14.59 20.79
CA LEU A 16 -17.41 14.40 20.89
C LEU A 16 -16.98 13.01 20.42
N SER A 17 -17.77 11.95 20.67
CA SER A 17 -17.45 10.61 20.18
C SER A 17 -17.68 10.46 18.66
N SER A 18 -18.67 11.15 18.09
CA SER A 18 -18.91 11.14 16.63
C SER A 18 -17.92 12.02 15.84
N ALA A 19 -17.31 13.02 16.46
CA ALA A 19 -16.21 13.79 15.87
C ALA A 19 -14.86 13.03 15.85
N PHE A 20 -14.70 12.04 16.74
CA PHE A 20 -13.48 11.22 16.83
C PHE A 20 -13.40 10.06 15.82
N THR A 21 -14.45 9.85 15.04
CA THR A 21 -14.43 8.98 13.86
C THR A 21 -14.37 9.79 12.57
N LEU A 22 -13.66 10.92 12.55
CA LEU A 22 -12.98 11.30 11.32
C LEU A 22 -12.04 10.13 11.01
N PHE A 23 -12.43 9.30 10.05
CA PHE A 23 -11.62 8.24 9.48
C PHE A 23 -10.19 8.76 9.35
N ALA A 24 -9.28 8.28 10.20
CA ALA A 24 -7.86 8.42 9.93
C ALA A 24 -7.62 7.57 8.69
N LEU A 25 -7.84 8.17 7.52
CA LEU A 25 -7.49 7.57 6.24
C LEU A 25 -6.02 7.18 6.34
N ASP A 26 -5.70 5.96 5.92
CA ASP A 26 -4.31 5.55 5.83
C ASP A 26 -3.55 6.61 5.02
N PRO A 27 -2.37 7.06 5.50
CA PRO A 27 -1.64 8.19 4.90
C PRO A 27 -1.32 7.97 3.42
N VAL A 28 -1.14 6.70 3.03
CA VAL A 28 -1.08 6.25 1.64
C VAL A 28 -1.93 5.00 1.51
N VAL A 29 -2.95 5.06 0.65
CA VAL A 29 -3.80 3.91 0.31
C VAL A 29 -3.23 3.26 -0.94
N VAL A 30 -3.03 1.94 -0.90
CA VAL A 30 -2.54 1.16 -2.03
C VAL A 30 -3.47 -0.02 -2.29
N SER A 31 -3.96 -0.14 -3.52
CA SER A 31 -4.58 -1.36 -4.02
C SER A 31 -3.74 -1.93 -5.15
N PHE A 32 -3.48 -3.22 -5.07
CA PHE A 32 -2.72 -3.92 -6.10
C PHE A 32 -3.65 -4.31 -7.24
N ILE A 33 -3.28 -3.94 -8.47
CA ILE A 33 -4.15 -4.15 -9.64
C ILE A 33 -3.71 -5.42 -10.37
N ASP A 34 -2.43 -5.48 -10.76
CA ASP A 34 -1.96 -6.53 -11.65
C ASP A 34 -0.44 -6.75 -11.54
N TRP A 35 -0.01 -7.94 -11.95
CA TRP A 35 1.37 -8.27 -12.19
C TRP A 35 1.52 -9.31 -13.28
N THR A 36 2.63 -9.23 -13.99
CA THR A 36 2.95 -10.21 -15.02
C THR A 36 4.43 -10.56 -14.96
N LYS A 37 4.77 -11.85 -15.00
CA LYS A 37 6.14 -12.28 -15.23
C LYS A 37 6.52 -11.90 -16.66
N THR A 38 7.48 -11.00 -16.80
CA THR A 38 7.89 -10.48 -18.12
C THR A 38 9.14 -11.14 -18.67
N GLY A 39 9.85 -11.92 -17.86
CA GLY A 39 11.00 -12.67 -18.33
C GLY A 39 11.82 -13.26 -17.19
N SER A 40 12.93 -13.86 -17.57
CA SER A 40 13.92 -14.41 -16.67
C SER A 40 15.29 -14.44 -17.34
N PHE A 41 16.36 -14.41 -16.55
CA PHE A 41 17.71 -14.61 -17.06
C PHE A 41 18.56 -15.40 -16.08
N PHE A 42 19.50 -16.18 -16.60
CA PHE A 42 20.56 -16.82 -15.82
C PHE A 42 21.84 -15.99 -15.99
N GLY A 43 22.27 -15.34 -14.92
CA GLY A 43 23.55 -14.62 -14.88
C GLY A 43 24.59 -15.39 -14.07
N GLU A 44 25.81 -14.87 -14.03
CA GLU A 44 26.93 -15.47 -13.26
C GLU A 44 26.60 -15.64 -11.77
N THR A 45 25.79 -14.75 -11.22
CA THR A 45 25.39 -14.73 -9.81
C THR A 45 24.10 -15.50 -9.51
N GLY A 46 23.48 -16.11 -10.52
CA GLY A 46 22.29 -16.96 -10.38
C GLY A 46 21.16 -16.65 -11.34
N TYR A 47 20.05 -17.37 -11.17
CA TYR A 47 18.83 -17.19 -11.95
C TYR A 47 17.96 -16.08 -11.36
N TRP A 48 17.32 -15.29 -12.21
CA TRP A 48 16.46 -14.18 -11.82
C TRP A 48 15.18 -14.13 -12.65
N SER A 49 14.08 -13.79 -12.01
CA SER A 49 12.78 -13.54 -12.64
C SER A 49 12.39 -12.07 -12.56
N PHE A 50 11.81 -11.55 -13.63
CA PHE A 50 11.35 -10.16 -13.72
C PHE A 50 9.84 -10.07 -13.78
N TYR A 51 9.26 -9.16 -13.00
CA TYR A 51 7.83 -8.91 -12.98
C TYR A 51 7.55 -7.44 -13.25
N SER A 52 6.55 -7.17 -14.06
CA SER A 52 5.92 -5.85 -14.12
C SER A 52 4.80 -5.82 -13.10
N LEU A 53 4.77 -4.79 -12.26
CA LEU A 53 3.75 -4.54 -11.24
C LEU A 53 2.96 -3.28 -11.56
N GLU A 54 1.67 -3.29 -11.26
CA GLU A 54 0.78 -2.12 -11.30
C GLU A 54 -0.02 -2.02 -10.01
N ALA A 55 0.02 -0.83 -9.38
CA ALA A 55 -0.79 -0.53 -8.20
C ALA A 55 -1.49 0.82 -8.37
N GLU A 56 -2.70 0.92 -7.84
CA GLU A 56 -3.40 2.18 -7.69
C GLU A 56 -3.09 2.74 -6.30
N VAL A 57 -2.66 3.99 -6.27
CA VAL A 57 -2.15 4.64 -5.08
C VAL A 57 -2.87 5.96 -4.88
N GLN A 58 -3.25 6.23 -3.63
CA GLN A 58 -3.80 7.52 -3.21
C GLN A 58 -2.99 8.06 -2.04
N ASN A 59 -2.56 9.32 -2.17
CA ASN A 59 -1.67 9.97 -1.21
C ASN A 59 -2.41 11.04 -0.42
N PHE A 60 -2.36 10.97 0.91
CA PHE A 60 -2.96 11.96 1.82
C PHE A 60 -1.93 12.60 2.77
N MET A 61 -0.63 12.47 2.48
CA MET A 61 0.46 13.00 3.31
C MET A 61 0.94 14.37 2.84
N LYS A 62 1.56 14.41 1.66
CA LYS A 62 2.18 15.61 1.05
C LYS A 62 2.43 15.35 -0.43
N THR A 63 2.56 16.39 -1.24
CA THR A 63 3.04 16.24 -2.63
C THR A 63 4.48 15.71 -2.63
N GLY A 64 4.76 14.67 -3.43
CA GLY A 64 6.08 14.05 -3.45
C GLY A 64 6.14 12.74 -4.23
N ILE A 65 7.25 12.02 -4.08
CA ILE A 65 7.40 10.69 -4.66
C ILE A 65 6.83 9.68 -3.68
N VAL A 66 5.82 8.94 -4.10
CA VAL A 66 5.24 7.85 -3.31
C VAL A 66 5.98 6.57 -3.64
N HIS A 67 6.62 5.98 -2.63
CA HIS A 67 7.30 4.70 -2.70
C HIS A 67 6.39 3.61 -2.16
N VAL A 68 6.23 2.53 -2.92
CA VAL A 68 5.40 1.39 -2.54
C VAL A 68 6.21 0.11 -2.61
N ILE A 69 6.36 -0.53 -1.45
CA ILE A 69 7.16 -1.73 -1.25
C ILE A 69 6.23 -2.92 -1.03
N PHE A 70 6.42 -3.97 -1.82
CA PHE A 70 5.65 -5.20 -1.82
C PHE A 70 6.51 -6.41 -1.48
N GLN A 71 5.88 -7.42 -0.91
CA GLN A 71 6.44 -8.76 -0.74
C GLN A 71 5.80 -9.72 -1.75
N ALA A 72 6.61 -10.50 -2.44
CA ALA A 72 6.17 -11.60 -3.29
C ALA A 72 5.92 -12.84 -2.44
N ILE A 73 4.73 -13.42 -2.57
CA ILE A 73 4.30 -14.59 -1.82
C ILE A 73 4.14 -15.78 -2.78
N ASP A 74 4.78 -16.91 -2.47
CA ASP A 74 4.64 -18.15 -3.25
C ASP A 74 3.28 -18.86 -2.96
N PRO A 75 2.93 -19.94 -3.68
CA PRO A 75 1.71 -20.73 -3.38
C PRO A 75 1.69 -21.37 -1.99
N SER A 76 2.85 -21.57 -1.36
CA SER A 76 2.98 -22.12 0.00
C SER A 76 2.83 -21.05 1.09
N GLY A 77 2.76 -19.77 0.72
CA GLY A 77 2.63 -18.65 1.64
C GLY A 77 3.97 -18.04 2.09
N ASN A 78 5.10 -18.47 1.54
CA ASN A 78 6.41 -17.94 1.89
C ASN A 78 6.73 -16.65 1.15
N VAL A 79 7.46 -15.76 1.83
CA VAL A 79 8.05 -14.58 1.18
C VAL A 79 9.28 -15.02 0.38
N VAL A 80 9.23 -14.82 -0.94
CA VAL A 80 10.29 -15.22 -1.87
C VAL A 80 11.02 -14.03 -2.49
N GLY A 81 10.56 -12.82 -2.21
CA GLY A 81 11.20 -11.60 -2.69
C GLY A 81 10.48 -10.33 -2.26
N THR A 82 11.12 -9.20 -2.53
CA THR A 82 10.56 -7.87 -2.34
C THR A 82 10.63 -7.08 -3.64
N GLY A 83 9.66 -6.21 -3.85
CA GLY A 83 9.60 -5.32 -5.01
C GLY A 83 9.27 -3.91 -4.58
N GLU A 84 9.77 -2.93 -5.32
CA GLU A 84 9.44 -1.52 -5.10
C GLU A 84 9.01 -0.89 -6.42
N ILE A 85 7.95 -0.08 -6.35
CA ILE A 85 7.57 0.82 -7.43
C ILE A 85 7.35 2.20 -6.82
N ALA A 86 7.71 3.24 -7.57
CA ALA A 86 7.58 4.61 -7.11
C ALA A 86 6.93 5.49 -8.18
N GLY A 87 6.28 6.57 -7.76
CA GLY A 87 5.73 7.56 -8.67
C GLY A 87 5.39 8.87 -7.99
N TYR A 88 5.52 9.97 -8.74
CA TYR A 88 5.14 11.30 -8.25
C TYR A 88 3.61 11.45 -8.20
N LEU A 89 3.10 11.82 -7.02
CA LEU A 89 1.70 12.10 -6.75
C LEU A 89 1.57 13.41 -5.96
N GLU A 90 0.59 14.23 -6.34
CA GLU A 90 0.15 15.39 -5.57
C GLU A 90 -0.68 14.98 -4.35
N TYR A 91 -0.75 15.86 -3.35
CA TYR A 91 -1.63 15.66 -2.20
C TYR A 91 -3.08 15.42 -2.64
N GLY A 92 -3.70 14.36 -2.12
CA GLY A 92 -5.06 13.92 -2.44
C GLY A 92 -5.20 13.17 -3.77
N GLN A 93 -4.15 13.15 -4.61
CA GLN A 93 -4.21 12.54 -5.93
C GLN A 93 -4.29 11.02 -5.82
N ARG A 94 -5.12 10.43 -6.69
CA ARG A 94 -5.17 8.99 -6.96
C ARG A 94 -4.58 8.71 -8.33
N LYS A 95 -3.64 7.77 -8.42
CA LYS A 95 -2.93 7.46 -9.66
C LYS A 95 -2.46 6.01 -9.69
N LYS A 96 -2.43 5.42 -10.90
CA LYS A 96 -1.78 4.13 -11.15
C LYS A 96 -0.28 4.34 -11.33
N ILE A 97 0.52 3.60 -10.57
CA ILE A 97 1.97 3.54 -10.72
C ILE A 97 2.38 2.14 -11.18
N LYS A 98 3.37 2.10 -12.08
CA LYS A 98 3.88 0.86 -12.64
C LYS A 98 5.39 0.79 -12.43
N GLY A 99 5.90 -0.41 -12.23
CA GLY A 99 7.35 -0.62 -12.14
C GLY A 99 7.73 -2.05 -12.45
N ARG A 100 9.04 -2.28 -12.62
CA ARG A 100 9.60 -3.60 -12.83
C ARG A 100 10.44 -4.00 -11.64
N VAL A 101 10.26 -5.24 -11.20
CA VAL A 101 10.94 -5.79 -10.03
C VAL A 101 11.67 -7.08 -10.41
N LYS A 102 12.83 -7.29 -9.78
CA LYS A 102 13.71 -8.43 -10.01
C LYS A 102 13.74 -9.29 -8.76
N ILE A 103 13.44 -10.58 -8.90
CA ILE A 103 13.45 -11.55 -7.79
C ILE A 103 14.41 -12.70 -8.13
N PHE A 104 15.14 -13.17 -7.12
CA PHE A 104 16.06 -14.28 -7.25
C PHE A 104 15.30 -15.61 -7.44
N GLY A 105 15.81 -16.48 -8.31
CA GLY A 105 15.21 -17.76 -8.65
C GLY A 105 14.06 -17.66 -9.66
N ASP A 106 13.40 -18.80 -9.88
CA ASP A 106 12.13 -18.90 -10.61
C ASP A 106 10.96 -19.00 -9.62
N PRO A 107 10.68 -17.94 -8.84
CA PRO A 107 9.59 -18.01 -7.88
C PRO A 107 8.27 -18.09 -8.66
N ARG A 108 7.52 -19.15 -8.42
CA ARG A 108 6.09 -19.13 -8.73
C ARG A 108 5.45 -18.21 -7.70
N ILE A 109 4.99 -17.03 -8.14
CA ILE A 109 4.34 -16.05 -7.27
C ILE A 109 2.83 -16.23 -7.37
N SER A 110 2.17 -16.42 -6.23
CA SER A 110 0.71 -16.52 -6.15
C SER A 110 0.06 -15.16 -5.92
N LYS A 111 0.72 -14.25 -5.20
CA LYS A 111 0.25 -12.89 -4.93
C LYS A 111 1.38 -11.97 -4.48
N TRP A 112 1.10 -10.67 -4.56
CA TRP A 112 1.88 -9.64 -3.90
C TRP A 112 1.13 -9.08 -2.70
N LYS A 113 1.86 -8.72 -1.63
CA LYS A 113 1.31 -8.11 -0.43
C LYS A 113 2.00 -6.78 -0.17
N LEU A 114 1.23 -5.73 0.13
CA LEU A 114 1.80 -4.47 0.60
C LEU A 114 2.60 -4.71 1.88
N PHE A 115 3.85 -4.27 1.88
CA PHE A 115 4.71 -4.28 3.07
C PHE A 115 4.81 -2.88 3.67
N LYS A 116 5.06 -1.87 2.84
CA LYS A 116 5.19 -0.48 3.27
C LYS A 116 4.87 0.48 2.14
N ALA A 117 4.30 1.64 2.47
CA ALA A 117 4.21 2.78 1.57
C ALA A 117 4.60 4.06 2.30
N TYR A 118 5.29 4.98 1.64
CA TYR A 118 5.68 6.27 2.20
C TYR A 118 5.86 7.33 1.11
N VAL A 119 5.95 8.60 1.51
CA VAL A 119 6.14 9.74 0.60
C VAL A 119 7.44 10.45 0.94
N GLU A 120 8.33 10.55 -0.03
CA GLU A 120 9.56 11.36 0.02
C GLU A 120 9.28 12.81 -0.39
#